data_AF-A0A1H7SEJ2-F1
#
_entry.id   AF-A0A1H7SEJ2-F1
#
_cell.length_a   1.000
_cell.length_b   1.000
_cell.length_c   1.000
_cell.angle_alpha   90.00
_cell.angle_beta   90.00
_cell.angle_gamma   90.00
#
_symmetry.space_group_name_H-M   'P 1'
#
loop_
_entity.id
_entity.type
_entity.pdbx_description
1 polymer ?
#
loop_
_entity_poly.entity_id
_entity_poly.type
_entity_poly.pdbx_seq_one_letter_code
_entity_poly.pdbx_strand_id
1 'polypeptide(L)' 'MATGYLIDTNVLIDAQMNRLPPDGSQLLAEIIDEDFTVSFVTYIASTALSRNLNLITRNVDDFKKIKGLKVINLYEL' A
#
# COMPACT_ATOMS: atom_id res chain seq x y z
N MET A 1 -19.10 11.20 -13.77
CA MET A 1 -17.82 10.63 -14.25
C MET A 1 -16.88 10.65 -13.06
N ALA A 2 -16.16 9.57 -12.76
CA ALA A 2 -15.27 9.54 -11.59
C ALA A 2 -14.16 10.59 -11.78
N THR A 3 -13.93 11.44 -10.77
CA THR A 3 -13.12 12.66 -10.84
C THR A 3 -11.75 12.54 -10.17
N GLY A 4 -11.23 11.32 -9.95
CA GLY A 4 -9.94 11.12 -9.28
C GLY A 4 -9.49 9.67 -9.22
N TYR A 5 -8.22 9.47 -8.88
CA TYR A 5 -7.57 8.17 -8.81
C TYR A 5 -7.45 7.68 -7.36
N LEU A 6 -7.93 6.47 -7.11
CA LEU A 6 -7.67 5.74 -5.87
C LEU A 6 -6.51 4.78 -6.12
N ILE A 7 -5.40 4.98 -5.42
CA ILE A 7 -4.18 4.21 -5.59
C ILE A 7 -4.11 3.13 -4.51
N ASP A 8 -3.92 1.89 -4.97
CA ASP A 8 -3.56 0.77 -4.08
C ASP A 8 -2.08 0.86 -3.70
N THR A 9 -1.82 0.50 -2.45
CA THR A 9 -0.53 0.20 -1.84
C THR A 9 0.50 -0.40 -2.78
N ASN A 10 0.12 -1.46 -3.49
CA ASN A 10 1.05 -2.27 -4.25
C ASN A 10 1.61 -1.50 -5.45
N VAL A 11 0.84 -0.56 -6.01
CA VAL A 11 1.29 0.31 -7.10
C VAL A 11 2.41 1.24 -6.62
N LEU A 12 2.26 1.83 -5.42
CA LEU A 12 3.29 2.68 -4.84
C LEU A 12 4.55 1.89 -4.44
N ILE A 13 4.37 0.66 -3.93
CA ILE A 13 5.49 -0.25 -3.61
C ILE A 13 6.26 -0.60 -4.89
N ASP A 14 5.56 -0.97 -5.97
CA ASP A 14 6.19 -1.32 -7.23
C ASP A 14 6.88 -0.13 -7.88
N ALA A 15 6.33 1.09 -7.73
CA ALA A 15 6.98 2.33 -8.15
C ALA A 15 8.30 2.55 -7.42
N GLN A 16 8.30 2.45 -6.08
CA GLN A 16 9.51 2.62 -5.27
C GLN A 16 10.59 1.57 -5.57
N MET A 17 10.17 0.36 -5.95
CA MET A 17 11.06 -0.75 -6.28
C MET A 17 11.54 -0.73 -7.74
N ASN A 18 11.20 0.31 -8.53
CA ASN A 18 11.46 0.38 -9.98
C ASN A 18 10.94 -0.85 -10.75
N ARG A 19 9.79 -1.37 -10.34
CA ARG A 19 9.13 -2.54 -10.97
C ARG A 19 8.04 -2.18 -11.95
N LEU A 20 7.61 -0.92 -11.95
CA LEU A 20 6.63 -0.43 -12.93
C LEU A 20 7.30 -0.25 -14.30
N PRO A 21 6.58 -0.54 -15.40
CA PRO A 21 7.04 -0.15 -16.72
C PRO A 21 7.21 1.38 -16.81
N PRO A 22 8.07 1.90 -17.72
CA PRO A 22 8.34 3.33 -17.84
C PRO A 22 7.07 4.18 -17.97
N ASP A 23 6.17 3.79 -18.87
CA ASP A 23 4.90 4.49 -19.10
C ASP A 23 3.99 4.48 -17.86
N GLY A 24 4.02 3.39 -17.08
CA GLY A 24 3.26 3.28 -15.83
C GLY A 24 3.82 4.14 -14.71
N SER A 25 5.14 4.26 -14.63
CA SER A 25 5.82 5.17 -13.68
C SER A 25 5.53 6.63 -14.01
N GLN A 26 5.54 6.98 -15.31
CA GLN A 26 5.25 8.33 -15.77
C GLN A 26 3.80 8.74 -15.47
N LEU A 27 2.84 7.88 -15.81
CA LEU A 27 1.43 8.12 -15.48
C LEU A 27 1.20 8.25 -13.97
N LEU A 28 1.84 7.40 -13.16
CA LEU A 28 1.73 7.48 -11.70
C LEU A 28 2.29 8.80 -11.16
N ALA A 29 3.40 9.31 -11.71
CA ALA A 29 3.95 10.60 -11.35
C ALA A 29 2.99 11.74 -11.69
N GLU A 30 2.39 11.74 -12.88
CA GLU A 30 1.39 12.72 -13.28
C GLU A 30 0.17 12.72 -12.34
N ILE A 31 -0.32 11.54 -11.95
CA ILE A 31 -1.43 11.40 -10.99
C ILE A 31 -1.06 11.94 -9.60
N ILE A 32 0.16 11.66 -9.13
CA ILE A 32 0.65 12.11 -7.81
C ILE A 32 0.82 13.64 -7.79
N ASP A 33 1.28 14.23 -8.89
CA ASP A 33 1.48 15.68 -9.03
C ASP A 33 0.15 16.46 -9.12
N GLU A 34 -0.93 15.84 -9.60
CA GLU A 34 -2.26 16.46 -9.69
C GLU A 34 -3.04 16.35 -8.36
N ASP A 35 -3.53 15.15 -8.03
CA ASP A 35 -4.23 14.84 -6.77
C ASP A 35 -4.50 13.31 -6.71
N PHE A 36 -4.34 12.70 -5.54
CA PHE A 36 -4.60 11.27 -5.36
C PHE A 36 -5.05 10.92 -3.95
N THR A 37 -5.84 9.85 -3.85
CA THR A 37 -6.17 9.20 -2.57
C THR A 37 -5.51 7.84 -2.48
N VAL A 38 -4.93 7.52 -1.33
CA VAL A 38 -4.36 6.19 -1.05
C VAL A 38 -5.36 5.40 -0.20
N SER A 39 -5.54 4.12 -0.52
CA SER A 39 -6.35 3.23 0.32
C SER A 39 -5.73 3.07 1.72
N PHE A 40 -6.58 3.04 2.76
CA PHE A 40 -6.16 3.05 4.18
C PHE A 40 -5.29 1.86 4.60
N VAL A 41 -5.39 0.72 3.88
CA VAL A 41 -4.55 -0.49 4.03
C VAL A 41 -3.06 -0.14 3.91
N THR A 42 -2.72 0.72 2.96
CA THR A 42 -1.35 1.20 2.72
C THR A 42 -0.76 1.97 3.89
N TYR A 43 -1.54 2.92 4.41
CA TYR A 43 -1.10 3.80 5.49
C TYR A 43 -0.87 3.01 6.78
N ILE A 44 -1.77 2.07 7.10
CA ILE A 44 -1.65 1.19 8.26
C ILE A 44 -0.39 0.32 8.18
N ALA A 45 -0.14 -0.34 7.05
CA ALA A 45 1.04 -1.21 6.87
C ALA A 45 2.36 -0.42 6.95
N SER A 46 2.43 0.74 6.28
CA SER A 46 3.62 1.61 6.29
C SER A 46 3.92 2.17 7.70
N THR A 47 2.88 2.57 8.43
CA THR A 47 3.02 3.06 9.80
C THR A 47 3.49 1.95 10.74
N ALA A 48 2.94 0.75 10.62
CA ALA A 48 3.36 -0.39 11.43
C ALA A 48 4.82 -0.79 11.16
N LEU A 49 5.26 -0.81 9.90
CA LEU A 49 6.65 -1.09 9.53
C LEU A 49 7.62 -0.01 10.05
N SER A 50 7.35 1.27 9.74
CA SER A 50 8.25 2.38 10.12
C SER A 50 8.42 2.54 11.63
N ARG A 51 7.39 2.14 12.40
CA ARG A 51 7.41 2.21 13.87
C ARG A 51 7.66 0.87 14.55
N ASN A 52 7.94 -0.19 13.79
CA ASN A 52 8.19 -1.55 14.28
C ASN A 52 7.06 -2.08 15.20
N LEU A 53 5.80 -1.89 14.79
CA LEU A 53 4.60 -2.30 15.50
C LEU A 53 4.03 -3.61 14.95
N ASN A 54 3.32 -4.38 15.77
CA ASN A 54 2.51 -5.52 15.32
C ASN A 54 1.17 -5.02 14.78
N LEU A 55 0.77 -5.45 13.58
CA LEU A 55 -0.50 -5.13 12.96
C LEU A 55 -1.57 -6.13 13.38
N ILE A 56 -2.63 -5.66 14.03
CA ILE A 56 -3.83 -6.47 14.30
C ILE A 56 -4.82 -6.27 13.15
N THR A 57 -5.24 -7.35 12.49
CA THR A 57 -6.19 -7.29 11.37
C THR A 57 -6.91 -8.61 11.18
N ARG A 58 -8.11 -8.55 10.58
CA ARG A 58 -8.88 -9.70 10.12
C ARG A 58 -8.58 -10.09 8.66
N ASN A 59 -7.92 -9.21 7.90
CA ASN A 59 -7.61 -9.41 6.48
C ASN A 59 -6.15 -9.86 6.30
N VAL A 60 -5.76 -11.00 6.89
CA VAL A 60 -4.36 -11.45 6.89
C VAL A 60 -3.80 -11.58 5.46
N ASP A 61 -4.63 -12.01 4.52
CA ASP A 61 -4.25 -12.22 3.12
C ASP A 61 -3.75 -10.96 2.41
N ASP A 62 -4.26 -9.78 2.79
CA ASP A 62 -3.86 -8.49 2.22
C ASP A 62 -2.44 -8.10 2.68
N PHE A 63 -2.02 -8.55 3.86
CA PHE A 63 -0.77 -8.13 4.51
C PHE A 63 0.33 -9.20 4.53
N LYS A 64 0.00 -10.48 4.29
CA LYS A 64 0.94 -11.61 4.41
C LYS A 64 2.17 -11.54 3.50
N LYS A 65 2.09 -10.78 2.40
CA LYS A 65 3.19 -10.62 1.43
C LYS A 65 4.19 -9.51 1.83
N ILE A 66 3.86 -8.71 2.85
CA ILE A 66 4.68 -7.57 3.27
C ILE A 66 5.77 -8.05 4.21
N LYS A 67 7.01 -8.13 3.70
CA LYS A 67 8.16 -8.61 4.47
C LYS A 67 8.46 -7.69 5.67
N GLY A 68 8.63 -8.29 6.84
CA GLY A 68 8.96 -7.57 8.08
C GLY A 68 7.73 -7.03 8.84
N LEU A 69 6.54 -7.06 8.25
CA LEU A 69 5.30 -6.69 8.93
C LEU A 69 4.79 -7.90 9.73
N LYS A 70 4.75 -7.79 11.06
CA LYS A 70 4.12 -8.80 11.90
C LYS A 70 2.61 -8.57 11.92
N VAL A 71 1.86 -9.59 11.51
CA VAL A 71 0.39 -9.57 11.45
C VAL A 71 -0.17 -10.53 12.49
N ILE A 72 -1.17 -10.09 13.24
CA ILE A 72 -1.89 -10.87 14.26
C ILE A 72 -3.38 -10.84 13.91
N ASN A 73 -3.99 -12.01 13.78
CA ASN A 73 -5.44 -12.14 13.61
C ASN A 73 -6.06 -12.68 14.90
N LEU A 74 -6.87 -11.85 15.56
CA LEU A 74 -7.47 -12.22 16.85
C LEU A 74 -8.50 -13.35 16.75
N TYR A 75 -9.03 -13.63 15.57
CA TYR A 75 -9.99 -14.71 15.34
C TYR A 75 -9.32 -16.07 15.07
N GLU A 76 -8.00 -16.08 14.86
CA GLU A 76 -7.17 -17.27 14.64
C GLU A 76 -6.20 -17.53 15.82
N LEU A 77 -6.36 -16.78 16.92
CA LEU A 77 -5.63 -16.99 18.18
C LEU A 77 -6.24 -18.12 19.01
#